data_AF-A0A6J6H4L8-F1
#
_entry.id   AF-A0A6J6H4L8-F1
#
_cell.length_a   1.000
_cell.length_b   1.000
_cell.length_c   1.000
_cell.angle_alpha   90.00
_cell.angle_beta   90.00
_cell.angle_gamma   90.00
#
_symmetry.space_group_name_H-M   'P 1'
#
loop_
_entity.id
_entity.type
_entity.pdbx_description
1 polymer ?
#
loop_
_entity_poly.entity_id
_entity_poly.type
_entity_poly.pdbx_seq_one_letter_code
_entity_poly.pdbx_strand_id
1 'polypeptide(L)'
;MKTGSKTSGQATVLYLQRDESLTHARFGFIVSKAVAGAIGRNLIKRRLRAIAKEILENHPKGFNAVIRAMPEAKGFEWNRLHQEVLSNVNAALNK
;
A
#
# COMPACT_ATOMS: atom_id res chain seq x y z
N MET A 1 -10.65 -5.19 -7.22
CA MET A 1 -9.90 -5.22 -8.49
C MET A 1 -10.22 -6.53 -9.17
N LYS A 2 -10.58 -6.54 -10.46
CA LYS A 2 -10.97 -7.79 -11.16
C LYS A 2 -9.76 -8.64 -11.57
N THR A 3 -8.60 -8.03 -11.73
CA THR A 3 -7.34 -8.64 -12.19
C THR A 3 -6.18 -8.19 -11.29
N GLY A 4 -5.14 -9.03 -11.16
CA GLY A 4 -3.94 -8.76 -10.35
C GLY A 4 -3.74 -9.72 -9.18
N SER A 5 -2.61 -9.60 -8.50
CA SER A 5 -2.26 -10.35 -7.30
C SER A 5 -2.73 -9.63 -6.04
N LYS A 6 -3.03 -10.42 -4.99
CA LYS A 6 -3.40 -9.93 -3.67
C LYS A 6 -2.39 -10.45 -2.66
N THR A 7 -1.87 -9.56 -1.83
CA THR A 7 -1.03 -9.89 -0.66
C THR A 7 -1.66 -9.27 0.58
N SER A 8 -1.86 -10.07 1.62
CA SER A 8 -2.43 -9.60 2.89
C SER A 8 -1.41 -9.68 4.01
N GLY A 9 -1.18 -8.54 4.67
CA GLY A 9 -0.53 -8.46 5.98
C GLY A 9 -1.54 -8.34 7.11
N GLN A 10 -1.06 -7.98 8.29
CA GLN A 10 -1.88 -7.83 9.49
C GLN A 10 -2.68 -6.52 9.47
N ALA A 11 -2.06 -5.41 9.08
CA ALA A 11 -2.69 -4.09 9.05
C ALA A 11 -3.06 -3.62 7.64
N THR A 12 -2.48 -4.23 6.60
CA THR A 12 -2.63 -3.77 5.22
C THR A 12 -2.88 -4.92 4.25
N VAL A 13 -3.72 -4.65 3.25
CA VAL A 13 -3.91 -5.53 2.10
C VAL A 13 -3.46 -4.78 0.86
N LEU A 14 -2.52 -5.37 0.12
CA LEU A 14 -2.03 -4.89 -1.16
C LEU A 14 -2.76 -5.63 -2.29
N TYR A 15 -3.26 -4.86 -3.24
CA TYR A 15 -3.65 -5.35 -4.55
C TYR A 15 -2.66 -4.79 -5.56
N LEU A 16 -2.01 -5.65 -6.34
CA LEU A 16 -1.04 -5.25 -7.35
C LEU A 16 -1.45 -5.82 -8.70
N GLN A 17 -1.49 -4.98 -9.72
CA GLN A 17 -1.66 -5.41 -11.10
C GLN A 17 -0.45 -4.93 -11.89
N ARG A 18 0.24 -5.88 -12.50
CA ARG A 18 1.30 -5.58 -13.48
C ARG A 18 0.65 -5.11 -14.76
N ASP A 19 1.23 -4.08 -15.33
CA ASP A 19 0.84 -3.51 -16.61
C ASP A 19 2.06 -2.76 -17.17
N GLU A 20 2.80 -3.45 -18.03
CA GLU A 20 4.06 -2.95 -18.60
C GLU A 20 3.85 -1.76 -19.53
N SER A 21 2.63 -1.55 -20.02
CA SER A 21 2.27 -0.37 -20.83
C SER A 21 2.28 0.93 -20.01
N LEU A 22 2.29 0.83 -18.68
CA LEU A 22 2.28 2.00 -17.81
C LEU A 22 3.66 2.64 -17.73
N THR A 23 3.71 3.90 -18.16
CA THR A 23 4.90 4.75 -18.07
C THR A 23 5.28 5.11 -16.64
N HIS A 24 4.33 5.01 -15.69
CA HIS A 24 4.53 5.32 -14.27
C HIS A 24 3.75 4.35 -13.39
N ALA A 25 4.32 3.98 -12.25
CA ALA A 25 3.62 3.19 -11.24
C ALA A 25 2.59 4.06 -10.51
N ARG A 26 1.38 3.53 -10.31
CA ARG A 26 0.29 4.26 -9.66
C ARG A 26 -0.06 3.64 -8.33
N PHE A 27 -0.27 4.48 -7.32
CA PHE A 27 -0.65 4.06 -5.97
C PHE A 27 -2.02 4.63 -5.57
N GLY A 28 -2.93 3.74 -5.19
CA GLY A 28 -4.19 4.05 -4.53
C GLY A 28 -4.16 3.71 -3.05
N PHE A 29 -4.80 4.52 -2.22
CA PHE A 29 -4.89 4.27 -0.77
C PHE A 29 -6.35 4.24 -0.32
N ILE A 30 -6.77 3.13 0.30
CA ILE A 30 -8.11 2.96 0.86
C ILE A 30 -7.98 2.92 2.37
N VAL A 31 -8.52 3.95 3.04
CA VAL A 31 -8.59 4.00 4.51
C VAL A 31 -10.02 4.35 4.91
N SER A 32 -10.77 3.34 5.36
CA SER A 32 -12.20 3.47 5.69
C SER A 32 -12.42 4.14 7.05
N LYS A 33 -13.65 4.60 7.30
CA LYS A 33 -14.07 5.18 8.60
C LYS A 33 -13.89 4.20 9.77
N ALA A 34 -13.99 2.89 9.52
CA ALA A 34 -13.82 1.86 10.53
C ALA A 34 -12.37 1.78 11.08
N VAL A 35 -11.38 2.24 10.32
CA VAL A 35 -9.98 2.26 10.76
C VAL A 35 -9.74 3.39 11.76
N ALA A 36 -10.18 4.61 11.45
CA ALA A 36 -9.99 5.77 12.32
C ALA A 36 -10.92 6.95 11.96
N GLY A 37 -10.97 7.93 12.87
CA GLY A 37 -11.48 9.28 12.58
C GLY A 37 -10.66 10.01 11.51
N ALA A 38 -11.08 11.22 11.12
CA ALA A 38 -10.46 11.96 10.01
C ALA A 38 -8.95 12.17 10.19
N ILE A 39 -8.50 12.56 11.38
CA ILE A 39 -7.09 12.82 11.70
C ILE A 39 -6.27 11.53 11.55
N GLY A 40 -6.70 10.44 12.18
CA GLY A 40 -6.01 9.14 12.09
C GLY A 40 -5.95 8.61 10.66
N ARG A 41 -7.04 8.71 9.88
CA ARG A 41 -7.03 8.30 8.46
C ARG A 41 -6.08 9.15 7.63
N ASN A 42 -6.00 10.45 7.89
CA ASN A 42 -5.07 11.34 7.18
C ASN A 42 -3.62 11.07 7.56
N LEU A 43 -3.34 10.74 8.84
CA LEU A 43 -2.03 10.27 9.27
C LEU A 43 -1.63 8.98 8.54
N ILE A 44 -2.50 7.97 8.51
CA ILE A 44 -2.23 6.70 7.81
C ILE A 44 -2.01 6.97 6.32
N LYS A 45 -2.86 7.75 5.65
CA LYS A 45 -2.66 8.11 4.23
C LYS A 45 -1.34 8.85 3.99
N ARG A 46 -0.94 9.76 4.89
CA ARG A 46 0.35 10.46 4.78
C ARG A 46 1.53 9.49 4.91
N ARG A 47 1.47 8.59 5.90
CA ARG A 47 2.45 7.52 6.10
C ARG A 47 2.55 6.61 4.86
N LEU A 48 1.42 6.11 4.36
CA LEU A 48 1.39 5.26 3.17
C LEU A 48 1.95 5.95 1.92
N ARG A 49 1.72 7.26 1.75
CA ARG A 49 2.32 8.04 0.64
C ARG A 49 3.84 8.16 0.76
N ALA A 50 4.36 8.35 1.96
CA ALA A 50 5.81 8.39 2.17
C ALA A 50 6.45 7.05 1.78
N ILE A 51 5.88 5.93 2.24
CA ILE A 51 6.34 4.59 1.87
C ILE A 51 6.23 4.36 0.35
N ALA A 52 5.11 4.76 -0.26
CA ALA A 52 4.91 4.62 -1.69
C ALA A 52 5.93 5.41 -2.52
N LYS A 53 6.39 6.56 -2.03
CA LYS A 53 7.46 7.34 -2.67
C LYS A 53 8.77 6.56 -2.69
N GLU A 54 9.16 5.95 -1.57
CA GLU A 54 10.37 5.10 -1.48
C GLU A 54 10.29 3.90 -2.44
N ILE A 55 9.11 3.29 -2.57
CA ILE A 55 8.89 2.20 -3.53
C ILE A 55 9.01 2.71 -4.96
N LEU A 56 8.42 3.87 -5.27
CA LEU A 56 8.44 4.46 -6.61
C LEU A 56 9.86 4.80 -7.06
N GLU A 57 10.73 5.23 -6.15
CA GLU A 57 12.15 5.49 -6.43
C GLU A 57 12.88 4.21 -6.89
N ASN A 58 12.50 3.05 -6.37
CA ASN A 58 13.09 1.76 -6.74
C ASN A 58 12.38 1.07 -7.93
N HIS A 59 11.06 1.28 -8.07
CA HIS A 59 10.22 0.65 -9.08
C HIS A 59 9.30 1.70 -9.72
N PRO A 60 9.82 2.48 -10.69
CA PRO A 60 9.13 3.68 -11.17
C PRO A 60 7.92 3.43 -12.08
N LYS A 61 7.77 2.21 -12.65
CA LYS A 61 6.80 1.93 -13.72
C LYS A 61 6.33 0.47 -13.73
N GLY A 62 5.33 0.18 -14.57
CA GLY A 62 4.93 -1.20 -14.89
C GLY A 62 3.86 -1.82 -13.98
N PHE A 63 3.24 -1.07 -13.06
CA PHE A 63 2.17 -1.61 -12.22
C PHE A 63 1.24 -0.55 -11.62
N ASN A 64 0.05 -1.01 -11.24
CA ASN A 64 -0.88 -0.31 -10.36
C ASN A 64 -0.93 -1.03 -9.01
N ALA A 65 -0.79 -0.29 -7.92
CA ALA A 65 -0.89 -0.82 -6.56
C ALA A 65 -2.01 -0.10 -5.79
N VAL A 66 -2.84 -0.85 -5.08
CA VAL A 66 -3.84 -0.31 -4.14
C VAL A 66 -3.59 -0.89 -2.77
N ILE A 67 -3.32 -0.02 -1.80
CA ILE A 67 -3.10 -0.40 -0.41
C ILE A 67 -4.37 -0.07 0.39
N ARG A 68 -5.00 -1.10 0.94
CA ARG A 68 -6.13 -0.98 1.86
C ARG A 68 -5.64 -1.13 3.29
N ALA A 69 -5.90 -0.13 4.13
CA ALA A 69 -5.70 -0.22 5.56
C ALA A 69 -6.87 -0.99 6.21
N MET A 70 -6.52 -1.93 7.07
CA MET A 70 -7.43 -2.70 7.93
C MET A 70 -7.57 -2.02 9.31
N PRO A 71 -8.59 -2.32 10.12
CA PRO A 71 -8.77 -1.72 11.45
C PRO A 71 -7.54 -1.82 12.37
N GLU A 72 -6.77 -2.89 12.25
CA GLU A 72 -5.52 -3.16 12.97
C GLU A 72 -4.45 -2.08 12.73
N ALA A 73 -4.50 -1.39 11.59
CA ALA A 73 -3.57 -0.31 11.25
C ALA A 73 -3.64 0.89 12.20
N LYS A 74 -4.73 1.04 12.97
CA LYS A 74 -4.90 2.14 13.93
C LYS A 74 -3.84 2.13 15.03
N GLY A 75 -3.41 0.93 15.47
CA GLY A 75 -2.42 0.77 16.53
C GLY A 75 -0.99 0.59 16.02
N PHE A 76 -0.75 0.69 14.71
CA PHE A 76 0.57 0.49 14.14
C PHE A 76 1.41 1.76 14.22
N GLU A 77 2.57 1.63 14.87
CA GLU A 77 3.64 2.61 14.79
C GLU A 77 4.19 2.69 13.37
N TRP A 78 4.84 3.83 13.06
CA TRP A 78 5.38 4.11 11.73
C TRP A 78 6.25 2.97 11.20
N ASN A 79 7.24 2.52 11.98
CA ASN A 79 8.19 1.49 11.56
C ASN A 79 7.50 0.16 11.23
N ARG A 80 6.49 -0.23 12.02
CA ARG A 80 5.76 -1.48 11.81
C ARG A 80 4.91 -1.42 10.54
N LEU A 81 4.23 -0.29 10.31
CA LEU A 81 3.47 -0.07 9.07
C LEU A 81 4.39 -0.04 7.85
N HIS A 82 5.54 0.62 7.97
CA HIS A 82 6.56 0.71 6.93
C HIS A 82 7.09 -0.67 6.52
N GLN A 83 7.56 -1.45 7.50
CA GLN A 83 8.05 -2.81 7.28
C GLN A 83 7.00 -3.72 6.64
N GLU A 84 5.76 -3.69 7.14
CA GLU A 84 4.69 -4.54 6.59
C GLU A 84 4.39 -4.19 5.13
N VAL A 85 4.28 -2.90 4.79
CA VAL A 85 4.00 -2.47 3.42
C VAL A 85 5.13 -2.85 2.47
N LEU A 86 6.39 -2.62 2.85
CA LEU A 86 7.53 -3.01 2.02
C LEU A 86 7.60 -4.53 1.80
N SER A 87 7.40 -5.31 2.86
CA SER A 87 7.34 -6.77 2.76
C SER A 87 6.24 -7.24 1.80
N ASN A 88 5.05 -6.66 1.90
CA ASN A 88 3.92 -7.00 1.03
C ASN A 88 4.19 -6.66 -0.43
N VAL A 89 4.84 -5.53 -0.70
CA VAL A 89 5.19 -5.09 -2.06
C VAL A 89 6.27 -5.97 -2.66
N ASN A 90 7.35 -6.26 -1.93
CA ASN A 90 8.41 -7.14 -2.39
C ASN A 90 7.86 -8.54 -2.69
N ALA A 91 7.00 -9.08 -1.83
CA ALA A 91 6.33 -10.36 -2.08
C ALA A 91 5.42 -10.34 -3.33
N ALA A 92 4.79 -9.20 -3.63
CA ALA A 92 3.93 -9.06 -4.80
C ALA A 92 4.72 -8.84 -6.11
N LEU A 93 5.88 -8.19 -6.04
CA LEU A 93 6.78 -7.95 -7.18
C LEU A 93 7.66 -9.17 -7.51
N ASN A 94 7.88 -10.07 -6.56
CA ASN A 94 8.59 -11.33 -6.79
C ASN A 94 7.68 -12.46 -7.29
N LYS A 95 6.35 -12.25 -7.30
CA LYS A 95 5.34 -13.16 -7.84
C LYS A 95 5.02 -12.84 -9.28
#